data_AF-A0A959YYR2-F1
#
_entry.id   AF-A0A959YYR2-F1
#
_cell.length_a   1.000
_cell.length_b   1.000
_cell.length_c   1.000
_cell.angle_alpha   90.00
_cell.angle_beta   90.00
_cell.angle_gamma   90.00
#
_symmetry.space_group_name_H-M   'P 1'
#
loop_
_entity.id
_entity.type
_entity.pdbx_description
1 polymer ?
#
loop_
_entity_poly.entity_id
_entity_poly.type
_entity_poly.pdbx_seq_one_letter_code
_entity_poly.pdbx_strand_id
1 'polypeptide(L)'
;IILFHGLDDILHVFRWGWWKLTPAGEASGETMTRWRFISQMGLYASAIPFAGVLYGITKGRRDFRVEHVPIPSERLPKAFDGLRVVQISDLHLGSFPLDSDIVQRGVELINLQEPDLILFTGDLVNDYADEAEPWLDLLSGLKARLGKYSILGNHDYSDYARWESAEARPPIWRP
;
A
#
# COMPACT_ATOMS: atom_id res chain seq x y z
N ILE A 1 28.41 10.40 0.53
CA ILE A 1 28.44 10.99 1.88
C ILE A 1 27.47 10.26 2.81
N ILE A 2 26.16 10.18 2.50
CA ILE A 2 25.17 9.44 3.33
C ILE A 2 25.48 7.93 3.46
N LEU A 3 25.89 7.27 2.39
CA LEU A 3 26.31 5.84 2.40
C LEU A 3 27.54 5.54 3.27
N PHE A 4 28.43 6.52 3.45
CA PHE A 4 29.66 6.35 4.23
C PHE A 4 29.37 6.41 5.74
N HIS A 5 28.45 7.29 6.15
CA HIS A 5 28.02 7.38 7.56
C HIS A 5 27.18 6.18 8.00
N GLY A 6 26.28 5.67 7.15
CA GLY A 6 25.47 4.49 7.50
C GLY A 6 26.27 3.20 7.67
N LEU A 7 27.31 2.99 6.86
CA LEU A 7 28.21 1.84 7.02
C LEU A 7 29.06 1.96 8.28
N ASP A 8 29.55 3.17 8.57
CA ASP A 8 30.32 3.45 9.78
C ASP A 8 29.48 3.22 11.04
N ASP A 9 28.21 3.62 11.05
CA ASP A 9 27.29 3.39 12.16
C ASP A 9 27.00 1.89 12.39
N ILE A 10 26.81 1.11 11.31
CA ILE A 10 26.61 -0.35 11.40
C ILE A 10 27.87 -1.02 11.96
N LEU A 11 29.06 -0.61 11.51
CA LEU A 11 30.33 -1.13 12.02
C LEU A 11 30.55 -0.75 13.49
N HIS A 12 30.10 0.42 13.92
CA HIS A 12 30.15 0.83 15.34
C HIS A 12 29.22 -0.01 16.22
N VAL A 13 28.00 -0.32 15.77
CA VAL A 13 27.08 -1.21 16.49
C VAL A 13 27.66 -2.63 16.60
N PHE A 14 28.23 -3.15 15.51
CA PHE A 14 28.90 -4.46 15.52
C PHE A 14 30.11 -4.48 16.44
N ARG A 15 30.96 -3.44 16.40
CA ARG A 15 32.12 -3.31 17.30
C ARG A 15 31.70 -3.18 18.77
N TRP A 16 30.65 -2.43 19.07
CA TRP A 16 30.09 -2.31 20.42
C TRP A 16 29.53 -3.65 20.94
N GLY A 17 28.78 -4.37 20.10
CA GLY A 17 28.26 -5.70 20.43
C GLY A 17 29.39 -6.73 20.64
N TRP A 18 30.41 -6.70 19.79
CA TRP A 18 31.60 -7.54 19.92
C TRP A 18 32.38 -7.24 21.20
N TRP A 19 32.59 -5.95 21.53
CA TRP A 19 33.25 -5.52 22.76
C TRP A 19 32.51 -5.97 24.03
N LYS A 20 31.17 -6.03 24.00
CA LYS A 20 30.36 -6.58 25.11
C LYS A 20 30.48 -8.08 25.27
N LEU A 21 30.82 -8.81 24.20
CA LEU A 21 30.92 -10.27 24.18
C LEU A 21 32.35 -10.79 24.41
N THR A 22 33.37 -9.95 24.23
CA THR A 22 34.77 -10.27 24.57
C THR A 22 35.10 -9.88 26.02
N PRO A 23 35.49 -10.82 26.90
CA PRO A 23 35.88 -10.49 28.26
C PRO A 23 37.36 -10.05 28.29
N ALA A 24 37.62 -8.75 28.30
CA ALA A 24 38.66 -8.08 29.12
C ALA A 24 38.92 -6.63 28.69
N GLY A 25 39.11 -5.77 29.70
CA GLY A 25 39.99 -4.59 29.60
C GLY A 25 39.28 -3.25 29.78
N GLU A 26 39.22 -2.78 31.03
CA GLU A 26 38.98 -1.40 31.47
C GLU A 26 37.99 -0.55 30.67
N ALA A 27 36.76 -0.45 31.19
CA ALA A 27 35.87 0.63 30.82
C ALA A 27 36.52 1.96 31.24
N SER A 28 37.08 2.71 30.28
CA SER A 28 37.38 4.12 30.47
C SER A 28 36.11 4.79 30.99
N GLY A 29 36.15 5.24 32.24
CA GLY A 29 35.02 5.80 32.98
C GLY A 29 34.58 7.18 32.45
N GLU A 30 34.38 7.33 31.15
CA GLU A 30 33.69 8.48 30.60
C GLU A 30 32.20 8.35 30.95
N THR A 31 31.76 9.18 31.90
CA THR A 31 30.34 9.29 32.22
C THR A 31 29.58 9.82 31.00
N MET A 32 28.54 9.09 30.59
CA MET A 32 27.76 9.47 29.41
C MET A 32 27.14 10.86 29.62
N THR A 33 27.42 11.78 28.69
CA THR A 33 26.84 13.12 28.76
C THR A 33 25.32 13.06 28.58
N ARG A 34 24.59 13.97 29.23
CA ARG A 34 23.13 14.05 29.14
C ARG A 34 22.66 14.16 27.68
N TRP A 35 23.39 14.90 26.86
CA TRP A 35 23.11 15.03 25.43
C TRP A 35 23.28 13.70 24.68
N ARG A 36 24.38 12.97 24.88
CA ARG A 36 24.58 11.65 24.27
C ARG A 36 23.49 10.67 24.69
N PHE A 37 23.11 10.67 25.97
CA PHE A 37 22.00 9.85 26.48
C PHE A 37 20.67 10.18 25.80
N ILE A 38 20.29 11.47 25.75
CA ILE A 38 19.04 11.92 25.12
C ILE A 38 19.03 11.58 23.62
N SER A 39 20.14 11.81 22.91
CA SER A 39 20.26 11.49 21.48
C SER A 39 20.14 10.00 21.20
N GLN A 40 20.78 9.14 22.01
CA GLN A 40 20.67 7.69 21.87
C GLN A 40 19.25 7.19 22.18
N MET A 41 18.61 7.72 23.22
CA MET A 41 17.21 7.40 23.53
C MET A 41 16.28 7.82 22.39
N GLY A 42 16.51 8.99 21.79
CA GLY A 42 15.77 9.46 20.61
C GLY A 42 15.92 8.52 19.41
N LEU A 43 17.12 7.99 19.17
CA LEU A 43 17.38 7.03 18.10
C LEU A 43 16.67 5.69 18.33
N TYR A 44 16.70 5.16 19.57
CA TYR A 44 15.96 3.92 19.88
C TYR A 44 14.45 4.13 19.79
N ALA A 45 13.96 5.29 20.23
CA ALA A 45 12.55 5.63 20.12
C ALA A 45 12.11 5.73 18.65
N SER A 46 12.95 6.27 17.75
CA SER A 46 12.61 6.39 16.32
C SER A 46 12.67 5.07 15.56
N ALA A 47 13.42 4.08 16.05
CA ALA A 47 13.47 2.75 15.44
C ALA A 47 12.10 2.06 15.43
N ILE A 48 11.24 2.32 16.42
CA ILE A 48 9.90 1.71 16.53
C ILE A 48 8.97 2.14 15.38
N PRO A 49 8.68 3.44 15.16
CA PRO A 49 7.85 3.86 14.03
C PRO A 49 8.52 3.53 12.69
N PHE A 50 9.84 3.59 12.59
CA PHE A 50 10.55 3.19 11.37
C PHE A 50 10.32 1.72 11.03
N ALA A 51 10.46 0.82 12.00
CA ALA A 51 10.17 -0.61 11.82
C ALA A 51 8.70 -0.85 11.47
N GLY A 52 7.77 -0.09 12.07
CA GLY A 52 6.34 -0.13 11.75
C GLY A 52 6.06 0.24 10.29
N VAL A 53 6.65 1.33 9.80
CA VAL A 53 6.55 1.76 8.39
C VAL A 53 7.15 0.70 7.46
N LEU A 54 8.34 0.19 7.78
CA LEU A 54 8.99 -0.85 6.99
C LEU A 54 8.13 -2.12 6.90
N TYR A 55 7.53 -2.54 8.01
CA TYR A 55 6.59 -3.65 8.05
C TYR A 55 5.33 -3.36 7.20
N GLY A 56 4.75 -2.17 7.32
CA GLY A 56 3.59 -1.77 6.52
C GLY A 56 3.86 -1.82 5.02
N ILE A 57 4.99 -1.26 4.58
CA ILE A 57 5.38 -1.23 3.16
C ILE A 57 5.71 -2.63 2.62
N THR A 58 6.31 -3.51 3.42
CA THR A 58 6.77 -4.82 2.94
C THR A 58 5.73 -5.93 3.09
N LYS A 59 5.04 -5.98 4.23
CA LYS A 59 4.05 -7.01 4.59
C LYS A 59 2.62 -6.50 4.50
N GLY A 60 2.36 -5.30 5.02
CA GLY A 60 1.01 -4.72 5.05
C GLY A 60 0.35 -4.63 3.68
N ARG A 61 1.12 -4.27 2.64
CA ARG A 61 0.63 -4.21 1.24
C ARG A 61 0.09 -5.54 0.68
N ARG A 62 0.33 -6.67 1.35
CA ARG A 62 -0.13 -8.01 0.95
C ARG A 62 -1.20 -8.59 1.88
N ASP A 63 -1.52 -7.90 2.99
CA ASP A 63 -2.49 -8.36 4.00
C ASP A 63 -3.92 -8.02 3.57
N PHE A 64 -4.39 -8.66 2.49
CA PHE A 64 -5.77 -8.53 2.06
C PHE A 64 -6.72 -9.10 3.11
N ARG A 65 -7.75 -8.34 3.46
CA ARG A 65 -8.81 -8.75 4.39
C ARG A 65 -10.15 -8.69 3.68
N VAL A 66 -10.93 -9.75 3.84
CA VAL A 66 -12.30 -9.82 3.35
C VAL A 66 -13.22 -9.56 4.52
N GLU A 67 -13.96 -8.46 4.47
CA GLU A 67 -14.93 -8.07 5.48
C GLU A 67 -16.34 -8.17 4.88
N HIS A 68 -17.19 -9.00 5.49
CA HIS A 68 -18.60 -9.11 5.08
C HIS A 68 -19.45 -8.17 5.93
N VAL A 69 -19.90 -7.07 5.33
CA VAL A 69 -20.74 -6.07 6.00
C VAL A 69 -22.20 -6.28 5.60
N PRO A 70 -23.07 -6.80 6.48
CA PRO A 70 -24.50 -6.92 6.19
C PRO A 70 -25.15 -5.53 6.16
N ILE A 71 -25.96 -5.27 5.14
CA ILE A 71 -26.71 -4.01 4.98
C ILE A 71 -28.21 -4.29 5.17
N PRO A 72 -28.72 -4.32 6.41
CA PRO A 72 -30.14 -4.48 6.65
C PRO A 72 -30.89 -3.19 6.30
N SER A 73 -31.97 -3.28 5.52
CA SER A 73 -32.79 -2.13 5.19
C SER A 73 -34.22 -2.55 4.86
N GLU A 74 -35.18 -2.03 5.62
CA GLU A 74 -36.61 -2.19 5.35
C GLU A 74 -37.06 -1.46 4.07
N ARG A 75 -36.23 -0.53 3.57
CA ARG A 75 -36.50 0.24 2.35
C ARG A 75 -36.04 -0.48 1.08
N LEU A 76 -35.23 -1.54 1.20
CA LEU A 76 -34.80 -2.33 0.05
C LEU A 76 -35.86 -3.37 -0.29
N PRO A 77 -36.27 -3.50 -1.57
CA PRO A 77 -37.16 -4.58 -1.99
C PRO A 77 -36.59 -5.95 -1.63
N LYS A 78 -37.46 -6.90 -1.25
CA LYS A 78 -37.05 -8.26 -0.89
C LYS A 78 -36.25 -9.00 -1.98
N ALA A 79 -36.37 -8.59 -3.24
CA ALA A 79 -35.58 -9.13 -4.34
C ALA A 79 -34.07 -8.91 -4.18
N PHE A 80 -33.64 -7.97 -3.33
CA PHE A 80 -32.24 -7.70 -3.00
C PHE A 80 -31.73 -8.51 -1.80
N ASP A 81 -32.59 -9.29 -1.15
CA ASP A 81 -32.17 -10.14 -0.03
C ASP A 81 -31.17 -11.20 -0.51
N GLY A 82 -30.03 -11.27 0.16
CA GLY A 82 -28.91 -12.13 -0.24
C GLY A 82 -28.07 -11.63 -1.43
N LEU A 83 -28.33 -10.42 -1.97
CA LEU A 83 -27.48 -9.83 -3.01
C LEU A 83 -26.07 -9.61 -2.46
N ARG A 84 -25.07 -10.18 -3.13
CA ARG A 84 -23.64 -9.98 -2.79
C ARG A 84 -23.02 -8.94 -3.70
N VAL A 85 -22.59 -7.83 -3.12
CA VAL A 85 -21.88 -6.76 -3.82
C VAL A 85 -20.45 -6.70 -3.31
N VAL A 86 -19.49 -6.74 -4.22
CA VAL A 86 -18.10 -6.39 -3.94
C VAL A 86 -17.86 -4.97 -4.44
N GLN A 87 -17.50 -4.07 -3.53
CA GLN A 87 -17.06 -2.72 -3.86
C GLN A 87 -15.53 -2.68 -3.90
N ILE A 88 -14.97 -2.06 -4.93
CA ILE A 88 -13.55 -1.84 -5.12
C ILE A 88 -13.35 -0.34 -5.33
N SER A 89 -12.41 0.26 -4.62
CA SER A 89 -12.01 1.66 -4.79
C SER A 89 -10.51 1.80 -4.64
N ASP A 90 -9.94 2.91 -5.11
CA ASP A 90 -8.56 3.32 -4.82
C ASP A 90 -7.54 2.21 -5.15
N LEU A 91 -7.75 1.52 -6.27
CA LEU A 91 -6.90 0.39 -6.66
C LEU A 91 -5.50 0.88 -7.07
N HIS A 92 -5.40 2.07 -7.67
CA HIS A 92 -4.11 2.72 -7.97
C HIS A 92 -3.12 1.78 -8.66
N LEU A 93 -3.52 1.17 -9.77
CA LEU A 93 -2.84 0.04 -10.40
C LEU A 93 -1.35 0.28 -10.72
N GLY A 94 -0.95 1.50 -11.06
CA GLY A 94 0.46 1.84 -11.29
C GLY A 94 1.36 1.75 -10.04
N SER A 95 0.80 1.55 -8.84
CA SER A 95 1.55 1.35 -7.59
C SER A 95 2.02 -0.11 -7.38
N PHE A 96 1.55 -1.04 -8.21
CA PHE A 96 1.94 -2.45 -8.12
C PHE A 96 3.11 -2.79 -9.06
N PRO A 97 4.15 -3.49 -8.56
CA PRO A 97 5.19 -4.04 -9.43
C PRO A 97 4.59 -5.06 -10.40
N LEU A 98 4.95 -4.99 -11.69
CA LEU A 98 4.40 -5.86 -12.73
C LEU A 98 4.72 -7.36 -12.54
N ASP A 99 5.81 -7.66 -11.83
CA ASP A 99 6.23 -9.02 -11.48
C ASP A 99 5.58 -9.56 -10.20
N SER A 100 4.64 -8.80 -9.62
CA SER A 100 4.00 -9.13 -8.35
C SER A 100 2.67 -9.86 -8.53
N ASP A 101 2.41 -10.82 -7.65
CA ASP A 101 1.18 -11.62 -7.55
C ASP A 101 0.01 -10.90 -6.83
N ILE A 102 0.25 -9.70 -6.32
CA ILE A 102 -0.71 -8.96 -5.47
C ILE A 102 -2.07 -8.74 -6.17
N VAL A 103 -2.07 -8.26 -7.41
CA VAL A 103 -3.33 -7.99 -8.14
C VAL A 103 -4.05 -9.29 -8.47
N GLN A 104 -3.30 -10.32 -8.90
CA GLN A 104 -3.85 -11.66 -9.12
C GLN A 104 -4.52 -12.20 -7.86
N ARG A 105 -3.86 -12.08 -6.70
CA ARG A 105 -4.41 -12.53 -5.42
C ARG A 105 -5.69 -11.79 -5.05
N GLY A 106 -5.75 -10.48 -5.31
CA GLY A 106 -6.97 -9.69 -5.14
C GLY A 106 -8.11 -10.20 -6.01
N VAL A 107 -7.86 -10.45 -7.30
CA VAL A 107 -8.86 -11.01 -8.23
C VAL A 107 -9.37 -12.37 -7.77
N GLU A 108 -8.48 -13.26 -7.32
CA GLU A 108 -8.85 -14.56 -6.76
C GLU A 108 -9.74 -14.43 -5.52
N LEU A 109 -9.36 -13.55 -4.58
CA LEU A 109 -10.12 -13.31 -3.35
C LEU A 109 -11.52 -12.75 -3.65
N ILE A 110 -11.64 -11.83 -4.61
CA ILE A 110 -12.92 -11.28 -5.05
C ILE A 110 -13.80 -12.39 -5.64
N ASN A 111 -13.25 -13.20 -6.55
CA ASN A 111 -13.98 -14.28 -7.19
C ASN A 111 -14.45 -15.35 -6.17
N LEU A 112 -13.69 -15.61 -5.10
CA LEU A 112 -14.08 -16.51 -4.02
C LEU A 112 -15.31 -16.04 -3.24
N GLN A 113 -15.69 -14.76 -3.32
CA GLN A 113 -16.91 -14.26 -2.67
C GLN A 113 -18.18 -14.55 -3.46
N GLU A 114 -18.03 -15.04 -4.70
CA GLU A 114 -19.12 -15.29 -5.64
C GLU A 114 -20.05 -14.06 -5.76
N PRO A 115 -19.51 -12.88 -6.12
CA PRO A 115 -20.31 -11.66 -6.13
C PRO A 115 -21.39 -11.71 -7.22
N ASP A 116 -22.54 -11.13 -6.90
CA ASP A 116 -23.55 -10.84 -7.90
C ASP A 116 -23.17 -9.60 -8.70
N LEU A 117 -22.66 -8.57 -8.02
CA LEU A 117 -22.22 -7.32 -8.61
C LEU A 117 -20.81 -6.97 -8.14
N ILE A 118 -20.00 -6.46 -9.06
CA ILE A 118 -18.75 -5.78 -8.73
C ILE A 118 -18.90 -4.30 -9.11
N LEU A 119 -18.63 -3.41 -8.16
CA LEU A 119 -18.69 -1.98 -8.34
C LEU A 119 -17.30 -1.38 -8.10
N PHE A 120 -16.71 -0.81 -9.15
CA PHE A 120 -15.53 0.03 -9.06
C PHE A 120 -15.98 1.47 -8.79
N THR A 121 -15.64 2.00 -7.62
CA THR A 121 -16.09 3.32 -7.17
C THR A 121 -15.01 4.40 -7.28
N GLY A 122 -14.12 4.26 -8.26
CA GLY A 122 -13.11 5.25 -8.65
C GLY A 122 -11.68 4.91 -8.23
N ASP A 123 -10.75 5.70 -8.75
CA ASP A 123 -9.31 5.69 -8.51
C ASP A 123 -8.67 4.34 -8.88
N LEU A 124 -8.94 3.91 -10.13
CA LEU A 124 -8.37 2.70 -10.70
C LEU A 124 -6.89 2.88 -11.03
N VAL A 125 -6.51 4.07 -11.52
CA VAL A 125 -5.12 4.44 -11.86
C VAL A 125 -4.59 5.52 -10.93
N ASN A 126 -3.29 5.79 -10.94
CA ASN A 126 -2.71 6.92 -10.21
C ASN A 126 -2.85 8.21 -11.02
N ASP A 127 -2.31 8.23 -12.24
CA ASP A 127 -2.24 9.47 -13.02
C ASP A 127 -2.61 9.24 -14.50
N TYR A 128 -2.21 8.09 -15.05
CA TYR A 128 -2.36 7.78 -16.48
C TYR A 128 -3.19 6.52 -16.71
N ALA A 129 -4.02 6.53 -17.76
CA ALA A 129 -4.90 5.40 -18.08
C ALA A 129 -4.14 4.13 -18.50
N ASP A 130 -2.95 4.29 -19.08
CA ASP A 130 -2.08 3.19 -19.52
C ASP A 130 -1.52 2.36 -18.35
N GLU A 131 -1.53 2.90 -17.12
CA GLU A 131 -1.20 2.14 -15.91
C GLU A 131 -2.10 0.92 -15.70
N ALA A 132 -3.32 0.93 -16.26
CA ALA A 132 -4.24 -0.19 -16.18
C ALA A 132 -3.94 -1.28 -17.22
N GLU A 133 -3.28 -0.94 -18.35
CA GLU A 133 -3.07 -1.86 -19.48
C GLU A 133 -2.44 -3.20 -19.09
N PRO A 134 -1.36 -3.24 -18.26
CA PRO A 134 -0.75 -4.51 -17.87
C PRO A 134 -1.65 -5.42 -17.03
N TRP A 135 -2.71 -4.86 -16.45
CA TRP A 135 -3.60 -5.56 -15.52
C TRP A 135 -4.95 -5.95 -16.15
N LEU A 136 -5.24 -5.49 -17.37
CA LEU A 136 -6.54 -5.72 -18.02
C LEU A 136 -6.89 -7.20 -18.14
N ASP A 137 -5.93 -8.05 -18.50
CA ASP A 137 -6.14 -9.50 -18.61
C ASP A 137 -6.53 -10.11 -17.26
N LEU A 138 -5.86 -9.72 -16.18
CA LEU A 138 -6.19 -10.20 -14.83
C LEU A 138 -7.56 -9.68 -14.37
N LEU A 139 -7.85 -8.40 -14.56
CA LEU A 139 -9.14 -7.79 -14.21
C LEU A 139 -10.30 -8.35 -15.04
N SER A 140 -10.05 -8.75 -16.29
CA SER A 140 -11.04 -9.41 -17.13
C SER A 140 -11.55 -10.73 -16.52
N GLY A 141 -10.70 -11.39 -15.72
CA GLY A 141 -11.00 -12.61 -14.99
C GLY A 141 -11.96 -12.43 -13.79
N LEU A 142 -12.33 -11.20 -13.43
CA LEU A 142 -13.35 -10.94 -12.41
C LEU A 142 -14.73 -11.43 -12.87
N LYS A 143 -15.37 -12.23 -12.02
CA LYS A 143 -16.68 -12.86 -12.29
C LYS A 143 -17.74 -12.23 -11.39
N ALA A 144 -18.82 -11.77 -12.01
CA ALA A 144 -19.99 -11.26 -11.32
C ALA A 144 -21.25 -11.64 -12.10
N ARG A 145 -22.26 -12.20 -11.42
CA ARG A 145 -23.47 -12.76 -12.07
C ARG A 145 -24.28 -11.71 -12.83
N LEU A 146 -24.43 -10.52 -12.24
CA LEU A 146 -25.25 -9.41 -12.75
C LEU A 146 -24.42 -8.34 -13.46
N GLY A 147 -23.08 -8.41 -13.37
CA GLY A 147 -22.18 -7.55 -14.11
C GLY A 147 -21.17 -6.79 -13.26
N LYS A 148 -20.33 -6.02 -13.95
CA LYS A 148 -19.26 -5.19 -13.39
C LYS A 148 -19.50 -3.76 -13.85
N TYR A 149 -19.51 -2.81 -12.92
CA TYR A 149 -19.77 -1.41 -13.20
C TYR A 149 -18.67 -0.55 -12.62
N SER A 150 -18.33 0.55 -13.29
CA SER A 150 -17.31 1.48 -12.84
C SER A 150 -17.81 2.92 -12.95
N ILE A 151 -17.43 3.73 -11.97
CA ILE A 151 -17.42 5.19 -12.06
C ILE A 151 -15.97 5.67 -11.98
N LEU A 152 -15.72 6.91 -12.38
CA LEU A 152 -14.40 7.54 -12.30
C LEU A 152 -14.20 8.21 -10.93
N GLY A 153 -13.01 8.07 -10.38
CA GLY A 153 -12.53 8.83 -9.21
C GLY A 153 -11.66 10.02 -9.63
N ASN A 154 -11.16 10.80 -8.66
CA ASN A 154 -10.36 11.99 -8.95
C ASN A 154 -9.05 11.69 -9.68
N HIS A 155 -8.45 10.52 -9.47
CA HIS A 155 -7.22 10.12 -10.16
C HIS A 155 -7.46 9.64 -11.60
N ASP A 156 -8.67 9.15 -11.90
CA ASP A 156 -8.98 8.63 -13.23
C ASP A 156 -9.19 9.72 -14.31
N TYR A 157 -9.33 10.98 -13.90
CA TYR A 157 -9.47 12.13 -14.81
C TYR A 157 -8.16 12.64 -15.39
N SER A 158 -7.02 12.06 -14.97
CA SER A 158 -5.69 12.52 -15.34
C SER A 158 -5.39 13.99 -14.97
N ASP A 159 -6.09 14.51 -13.95
CA ASP A 159 -5.92 15.88 -13.46
C ASP A 159 -4.56 16.08 -12.77
N TYR A 160 -3.91 14.99 -12.35
CA TYR A 160 -2.64 14.96 -11.64
C TYR A 160 -1.43 14.61 -12.53
N ALA A 161 -1.69 14.15 -13.76
CA ALA A 161 -0.67 13.84 -14.74
C ALA A 161 0.07 15.10 -15.26
N ARG A 162 1.36 14.95 -15.56
CA ARG A 162 2.15 15.99 -16.22
C ARG A 162 2.06 15.82 -17.73
N TRP A 163 1.42 16.78 -18.39
CA TRP A 163 1.29 16.82 -19.83
C TRP A 163 2.32 17.78 -20.43
N GLU A 164 2.85 17.46 -21.62
CA GLU A 164 3.83 18.33 -22.31
C GLU A 164 3.23 19.68 -22.70
N SER A 165 1.92 19.75 -22.92
CA SER A 165 1.16 20.95 -23.26
C SER A 165 -0.30 20.81 -22.82
N ALA A 166 -1.06 21.91 -22.85
CA ALA A 166 -2.50 21.87 -22.52
C ALA A 166 -3.29 21.06 -23.55
N GLU A 167 -2.83 21.05 -24.81
CA GLU A 167 -3.42 20.32 -25.93
C GLU A 167 -3.15 18.82 -25.87
N ALA A 168 -2.05 18.40 -25.22
CA ALA A 168 -1.72 16.99 -25.00
C ALA A 168 -2.57 16.35 -23.90
N ARG A 169 -3.22 17.16 -23.04
CA ARG A 169 -4.09 16.66 -21.98
C ARG A 169 -5.40 16.14 -22.59
N PRO A 170 -5.81 14.90 -22.29
CA PRO A 170 -7.09 14.39 -22.76
C PRO A 170 -8.23 15.24 -22.20
N PRO A 171 -9.34 15.40 -22.95
CA PRO A 171 -10.49 16.16 -22.47
C PRO A 171 -11.01 15.56 -21.16
N ILE A 172 -11.07 16.39 -20.13
CA ILE A 172 -11.57 15.99 -18.81
C ILE A 172 -13.08 15.77 -18.97
N TRP A 173 -13.53 14.53 -18.83
CA TRP A 173 -14.96 14.25 -18.67
C TRP A 173 -15.37 14.76 -17.28
N ARG A 174 -16.32 15.70 -17.16
CA ARG A 174 -16.93 16.06 -15.88
C ARG A 174 -18.44 15.82 -16.01
N PRO A 175 -19.03 14.94 -15.18
CA PRO A 175 -20.47 14.69 -15.21
C PRO A 175 -21.29 15.92 -14.82
#